data_AF-A0A7S3MMC3-F1
#
_entry.id   AF-A0A7S3MMC3-F1
#
_cell.length_a   1.000
_cell.length_b   1.000
_cell.length_c   1.000
_cell.angle_alpha   90.00
_cell.angle_beta   90.00
_cell.angle_gamma   90.00
#
_symmetry.space_group_name_H-M   'P 1'
#
loop_
_entity.id
_entity.type
_entity.pdbx_description
1 polymer ?
#
loop_
_entity_poly.entity_id
_entity_poly.type
_entity_poly.pdbx_seq_one_letter_code
_entity_poly.pdbx_strand_id
1 'polypeptide(L)'
;MDRLEKRKSLDIRFKGEEGTGLGPTYEYFTLLANNIKDAKDGKLWRVGSSDGSLFPSPIDHKTITEAQVTEVMNLFRLAGTFIAKSIVDDKLIDLPISNLMWDLLIGKKLNLFDLKDFDPAQFKLLCELQTVANRKREIDEMQCDLESKNRLKQGTRTASGTTLEDLSLYFILPNHHEEIELVHDGKNTEVTIDNVQEFIDLVLHSTFYDCVNLQ
;
A
#
# COMPACT_ATOMS: atom_id res chain seq x y z
N MET A 1 10.28 28.87 -24.70
CA MET A 1 9.59 27.60 -24.37
C MET A 1 9.69 26.74 -25.61
N ASP A 2 10.60 25.78 -25.57
CA ASP A 2 10.76 24.80 -26.65
C ASP A 2 9.46 24.00 -26.75
N ARG A 3 8.84 23.98 -27.93
CA ARG A 3 7.71 23.08 -28.17
C ARG A 3 8.30 21.67 -28.11
N LEU A 4 7.96 20.90 -27.08
CA LEU A 4 8.15 19.45 -27.11
C LEU A 4 7.61 18.95 -28.45
N GLU A 5 8.49 18.56 -29.37
CA GLU A 5 8.06 17.93 -30.61
C GLU A 5 7.18 16.75 -30.23
N LYS A 6 5.93 16.77 -30.69
CA LYS A 6 4.97 15.72 -30.39
C LYS A 6 5.55 14.41 -30.89
N ARG A 7 5.99 13.55 -29.96
CA ARG A 7 6.51 12.21 -30.29
C ARG A 7 5.48 11.50 -31.17
N LYS A 8 5.93 10.73 -32.15
CA LYS A 8 5.03 10.01 -33.06
C LYS A 8 4.03 9.18 -32.25
N SER A 9 2.75 9.30 -32.61
CA SER A 9 1.67 8.46 -32.09
C SER A 9 1.95 7.00 -32.44
N LEU A 10 1.59 6.09 -31.55
CA LEU A 10 1.67 4.66 -31.87
C LEU A 10 0.61 4.27 -32.89
N ASP A 11 1.02 3.48 -33.87
CA ASP A 11 0.15 2.77 -34.80
C ASP A 11 0.46 1.28 -34.65
N ILE A 12 -0.50 0.55 -34.07
CA ILE A 12 -0.33 -0.86 -33.72
C ILE A 12 -0.97 -1.75 -34.79
N ARG A 13 -0.27 -2.84 -35.11
CA ARG A 13 -0.74 -3.88 -36.02
C ARG A 13 -0.57 -5.24 -35.37
N PHE A 14 -1.64 -6.01 -35.28
CA PHE A 14 -1.59 -7.38 -34.80
C PHE A 14 -1.12 -8.31 -35.91
N LYS A 15 -0.14 -9.16 -35.58
CA LYS A 15 0.45 -10.07 -36.57
C LYS A 15 -0.59 -11.11 -36.99
N GLY A 16 -0.93 -11.11 -38.28
CA GLY A 16 -1.87 -12.06 -38.87
C GLY A 16 -3.33 -11.58 -38.90
N GLU A 17 -3.61 -10.33 -38.49
CA GLU A 17 -4.94 -9.74 -38.56
C GLU A 17 -5.02 -8.69 -39.67
N GLU A 18 -6.16 -8.65 -40.36
CA GLU A 18 -6.48 -7.58 -41.31
C GLU A 18 -7.06 -6.38 -40.57
N GLY A 19 -6.19 -5.56 -39.99
CA GLY A 19 -6.58 -4.35 -39.24
C GLY A 19 -5.44 -3.34 -39.17
N THR A 20 -5.75 -2.06 -39.41
CA THR A 20 -4.81 -0.95 -39.25
C THR A 20 -5.50 0.28 -38.64
N GLY A 21 -4.72 1.22 -38.12
CA GLY A 21 -5.22 2.49 -37.60
C GLY A 21 -5.68 2.42 -36.14
N LEU A 22 -6.71 3.21 -35.80
CA LEU A 22 -7.07 3.48 -34.41
C LEU A 22 -7.67 2.29 -33.66
N GLY A 23 -8.44 1.43 -34.33
CA GLY A 23 -9.09 0.27 -33.70
C GLY A 23 -8.09 -0.68 -33.03
N PRO A 24 -7.14 -1.27 -33.79
CA PRO A 24 -6.08 -2.11 -33.23
C PRO A 24 -5.22 -1.39 -32.17
N THR A 25 -5.03 -0.08 -32.32
CA THR A 25 -4.31 0.71 -31.33
C THR A 25 -5.09 0.79 -30.01
N TYR A 26 -6.39 1.08 -30.02
CA TYR A 26 -7.20 1.10 -28.79
C TYR A 26 -7.26 -0.28 -28.13
N GLU A 27 -7.40 -1.34 -28.92
CA GLU A 27 -7.38 -2.71 -28.42
C GLU A 27 -6.05 -3.05 -27.73
N TYR A 28 -4.92 -2.65 -28.32
CA TYR A 28 -3.61 -2.82 -27.69
C TYR A 28 -3.51 -2.13 -26.33
N PHE A 29 -3.99 -0.89 -26.20
CA PHE A 29 -3.97 -0.17 -24.91
C PHE A 29 -4.86 -0.88 -23.87
N THR A 30 -6.05 -1.35 -24.27
CA THR A 30 -6.94 -2.11 -23.39
C THR A 30 -6.30 -3.43 -22.94
N LEU A 31 -5.73 -4.20 -23.86
CA LEU A 31 -5.06 -5.47 -23.55
C LEU A 31 -3.85 -5.26 -22.65
N LEU A 32 -3.04 -4.23 -22.91
CA LEU A 32 -1.89 -3.93 -22.08
C LEU A 32 -2.31 -3.48 -20.67
N ALA A 33 -3.35 -2.64 -20.54
CA ALA A 33 -3.89 -2.25 -19.24
C ALA A 33 -4.38 -3.47 -18.44
N ASN A 34 -5.11 -4.39 -19.07
CA ASN A 34 -5.56 -5.63 -18.43
C ASN A 34 -4.37 -6.53 -18.05
N ASN A 35 -3.39 -6.71 -18.93
CA ASN A 35 -2.19 -7.49 -18.62
C ASN A 35 -1.37 -6.89 -17.47
N ILE A 36 -1.34 -5.57 -17.33
CA ILE A 36 -0.69 -4.90 -16.19
C ILE A 36 -1.51 -5.12 -14.91
N LYS A 37 -2.84 -5.03 -14.96
CA LYS A 37 -3.74 -5.33 -13.82
C LYS A 37 -3.58 -6.77 -13.34
N ASP A 38 -3.51 -7.73 -14.26
CA ASP A 38 -3.44 -9.16 -13.95
C ASP A 38 -2.01 -9.68 -13.78
N ALA A 39 -0.99 -8.80 -13.93
CA ALA A 39 0.40 -9.17 -13.81
C ALA A 39 0.67 -9.90 -12.47
N LYS A 40 1.48 -10.96 -12.53
CA LYS A 40 1.77 -11.82 -11.38
C LYS A 40 0.52 -12.46 -10.76
N ASP A 41 -0.46 -12.85 -11.58
CA ASP A 41 -1.75 -13.38 -11.12
C ASP A 41 -2.47 -12.40 -10.18
N GLY A 42 -2.38 -11.10 -10.48
CA GLY A 42 -2.91 -10.01 -9.66
C GLY A 42 -2.06 -9.64 -8.43
N LYS A 43 -0.94 -10.33 -8.17
CA LYS A 43 -0.10 -10.10 -6.98
C LYS A 43 0.86 -8.92 -7.10
N LEU A 44 0.92 -8.26 -8.27
CA LEU A 44 1.66 -7.01 -8.42
C LEU A 44 1.02 -5.87 -7.60
N TRP A 45 -0.30 -5.94 -7.44
CA TRP A 45 -1.12 -4.94 -6.79
C TRP A 45 -1.64 -5.45 -5.45
N ARG A 46 -1.80 -4.53 -4.51
CA ARG A 46 -2.36 -4.80 -3.19
C ARG A 46 -3.82 -5.23 -3.32
N VAL A 47 -4.18 -6.27 -2.58
CA VAL A 47 -5.56 -6.74 -2.47
C VAL A 47 -6.29 -5.95 -1.37
N GLY A 48 -7.58 -5.70 -1.56
CA GLY A 48 -8.44 -5.10 -0.53
C GLY A 48 -8.68 -3.60 -0.66
N SER A 49 -8.23 -2.95 -1.74
CA SER A 49 -8.62 -1.58 -2.06
C SER A 49 -10.14 -1.47 -2.24
N SER A 50 -10.84 -0.74 -1.39
CA SER A 50 -12.31 -0.65 -1.47
C SER A 50 -12.84 0.09 -2.68
N ASP A 51 -12.03 0.96 -3.27
CA ASP A 51 -12.37 1.75 -4.46
C ASP A 51 -11.98 1.08 -5.79
N GLY A 52 -11.39 -0.13 -5.73
CA GLY A 52 -10.89 -0.86 -6.89
C GLY A 52 -9.64 -0.25 -7.53
N SER A 53 -8.99 0.70 -6.88
CA SER A 53 -7.77 1.32 -7.37
C SER A 53 -6.53 0.47 -7.13
N LEU A 54 -5.55 0.59 -8.01
CA LEU A 54 -4.30 -0.16 -7.98
C LEU A 54 -3.28 0.58 -7.11
N PHE A 55 -2.79 -0.10 -6.08
CA PHE A 55 -1.66 0.32 -5.27
C PHE A 55 -0.64 -0.82 -5.22
N PRO A 56 0.68 -0.56 -5.16
CA PRO A 56 1.68 -1.64 -5.14
C PRO A 56 1.44 -2.63 -4.00
N SER A 57 1.54 -3.93 -4.30
CA SER A 57 1.56 -4.96 -3.26
C SER A 57 2.82 -4.83 -2.41
N PRO A 58 2.75 -4.90 -1.07
CA PRO A 58 3.91 -4.94 -0.20
C PRO A 58 4.93 -6.03 -0.59
N ILE A 59 6.20 -5.66 -0.58
CA ILE A 59 7.34 -6.56 -0.78
C ILE A 59 8.21 -6.55 0.47
N ASP A 60 8.57 -7.74 0.95
CA ASP A 60 9.58 -7.91 1.98
C ASP A 60 10.99 -7.99 1.36
N HIS A 61 11.79 -6.96 1.63
CA HIS A 61 13.19 -6.87 1.19
C HIS A 61 14.08 -7.99 1.74
N LYS A 62 13.68 -8.65 2.84
CA LYS A 62 14.47 -9.71 3.47
C LYS A 62 14.33 -11.05 2.71
N THR A 63 13.22 -11.26 2.00
CA THR A 63 12.88 -12.56 1.39
C THR A 63 12.85 -12.52 -0.13
N ILE A 64 12.77 -11.34 -0.76
CA ILE A 64 12.76 -11.20 -2.21
C ILE A 64 14.14 -11.52 -2.84
N THR A 65 14.14 -12.29 -3.92
CA THR A 65 15.36 -12.60 -4.71
C THR A 65 15.66 -11.52 -5.75
N GLU A 66 16.92 -11.39 -6.19
CA GLU A 66 17.32 -10.44 -7.24
C GLU A 66 16.55 -10.61 -8.55
N ALA A 67 16.20 -11.85 -8.91
CA ALA A 67 15.40 -12.15 -10.09
C ALA A 67 13.96 -11.59 -9.96
N GLN A 68 13.34 -11.78 -8.78
CA GLN A 68 12.01 -11.24 -8.50
C GLN A 68 12.03 -9.70 -8.47
N VAL A 69 13.06 -9.09 -7.86
CA VAL A 69 13.26 -7.63 -7.88
C VAL A 69 13.28 -7.11 -9.31
N THR A 70 14.11 -7.71 -10.16
CA THR A 70 14.26 -7.30 -11.57
C THR A 70 12.93 -7.39 -12.32
N GLU A 71 12.17 -8.46 -12.08
CA GLU A 71 10.87 -8.68 -12.71
C GLU A 71 9.84 -7.63 -12.26
N VAL A 72 9.72 -7.38 -10.95
CA VAL A 72 8.83 -6.35 -10.40
C VAL A 72 9.19 -4.97 -10.96
N MET A 73 10.46 -4.59 -10.93
CA MET A 73 10.92 -3.31 -11.46
C MET A 73 10.61 -3.14 -12.95
N ASN A 74 10.74 -4.21 -13.74
CA ASN A 74 10.40 -4.17 -15.16
C ASN A 74 8.90 -3.99 -15.39
N LEU A 75 8.05 -4.60 -14.58
CA LEU A 75 6.60 -4.44 -14.64
C LEU A 75 6.17 -3.01 -14.26
N PHE A 76 6.71 -2.45 -13.18
CA PHE A 76 6.43 -1.05 -12.80
C PHE A 76 6.98 -0.05 -13.82
N ARG A 77 8.17 -0.31 -14.39
CA ARG A 77 8.71 0.50 -15.49
C ARG A 77 7.81 0.45 -16.73
N LEU A 78 7.28 -0.73 -17.07
CA LEU A 78 6.33 -0.90 -18.17
C LEU A 78 5.05 -0.11 -17.89
N ALA A 79 4.47 -0.24 -16.69
CA ALA A 79 3.28 0.50 -16.28
C ALA A 79 3.48 2.02 -16.35
N GLY A 80 4.57 2.53 -15.77
CA GLY A 80 4.90 3.96 -15.81
C GLY A 80 5.13 4.46 -17.24
N THR A 81 5.82 3.68 -18.08
CA THR A 81 6.03 4.02 -19.50
C THR A 81 4.71 4.04 -20.26
N PHE A 82 3.83 3.06 -20.00
CA PHE A 82 2.51 2.96 -20.61
C PHE A 82 1.62 4.13 -20.23
N ILE A 83 1.56 4.49 -18.94
CA ILE A 83 0.80 5.66 -18.47
C ILE A 83 1.34 6.94 -19.12
N ALA A 84 2.66 7.17 -19.07
CA ALA A 84 3.28 8.34 -19.68
C ALA A 84 3.00 8.43 -21.18
N LYS A 85 3.06 7.29 -21.90
CA LYS A 85 2.76 7.23 -23.32
C LYS A 85 1.29 7.50 -23.62
N SER A 86 0.39 7.02 -22.77
CA SER A 86 -1.06 7.26 -22.89
C SER A 86 -1.38 8.75 -22.77
N ILE A 87 -0.71 9.45 -21.86
CA ILE A 87 -0.81 10.91 -21.73
C ILE A 87 -0.28 11.62 -22.99
N VAL A 88 0.90 11.23 -23.48
CA VAL A 88 1.51 11.84 -24.68
C VAL A 88 0.64 11.65 -25.93
N ASP A 89 -0.02 10.50 -26.05
CA ASP A 89 -0.85 10.14 -27.22
C ASP A 89 -2.33 10.52 -27.07
N ASP A 90 -2.69 11.17 -25.98
CA ASP A 90 -4.09 11.54 -25.64
C ASP A 90 -5.01 10.32 -25.75
N LYS A 91 -4.66 9.28 -24.98
CA LYS A 91 -5.36 8.00 -24.90
C LYS A 91 -5.83 7.78 -23.47
N LEU A 92 -7.13 7.54 -23.33
CA LEU A 92 -7.70 7.05 -22.08
C LEU A 92 -7.35 5.57 -21.93
N ILE A 93 -6.90 5.21 -20.74
CA ILE A 93 -6.59 3.83 -20.36
C ILE A 93 -7.37 3.45 -19.13
N ASP A 94 -7.81 2.19 -19.09
CA ASP A 94 -8.49 1.61 -17.93
C ASP A 94 -7.46 0.99 -16.96
N LEU A 95 -6.63 1.87 -16.38
CA LEU A 95 -5.63 1.52 -15.37
C LEU A 95 -5.83 2.43 -14.14
N PRO A 96 -6.70 2.03 -13.19
CA PRO A 96 -7.13 2.90 -12.09
C PRO A 96 -6.06 3.01 -11.00
N ILE A 97 -4.94 3.67 -11.26
CA ILE A 97 -3.88 3.89 -10.26
C ILE A 97 -4.44 4.70 -9.07
N SER A 98 -4.19 4.21 -7.86
CA SER A 98 -4.60 4.82 -6.60
C SER A 98 -4.10 6.25 -6.44
N ASN A 99 -4.94 7.12 -5.89
CA ASN A 99 -4.54 8.48 -5.48
C ASN A 99 -3.39 8.47 -4.47
N LEU A 100 -3.26 7.42 -3.66
CA LEU A 100 -2.13 7.26 -2.73
C LEU A 100 -0.81 7.09 -3.46
N MET A 101 -0.81 6.34 -4.56
CA MET A 101 0.39 6.17 -5.38
C MET A 101 0.78 7.49 -6.05
N TRP A 102 -0.19 8.25 -6.55
CA TRP A 102 0.07 9.59 -7.10
C TRP A 102 0.64 10.54 -6.05
N ASP A 103 0.06 10.53 -4.86
CA ASP A 103 0.52 11.30 -3.71
C ASP A 103 1.97 10.97 -3.33
N LEU A 104 2.33 9.68 -3.29
CA LEU A 104 3.71 9.25 -3.06
C LEU A 104 4.67 9.73 -4.16
N LEU A 105 4.28 9.61 -5.43
CA LEU A 105 5.09 10.02 -6.58
C LEU A 105 5.38 11.52 -6.60
N ILE A 106 4.48 12.36 -6.08
CA ILE A 106 4.69 13.81 -5.93
C ILE A 106 5.36 14.19 -4.60
N GLY A 107 5.70 13.21 -3.76
CA GLY A 107 6.40 13.42 -2.48
C GLY A 107 5.50 13.85 -1.33
N LYS A 108 4.18 13.66 -1.41
CA LYS A 108 3.28 13.87 -0.28
C LYS A 108 3.55 12.82 0.80
N LYS A 109 3.60 13.27 2.05
CA LYS A 109 3.66 12.36 3.21
C LYS A 109 2.26 11.85 3.54
N LEU A 110 2.06 10.56 3.40
CA LEU A 110 0.83 9.88 3.79
C LEU A 110 0.79 9.63 5.31
N ASN A 111 -0.42 9.55 5.85
CA ASN A 111 -0.73 9.32 7.25
C ASN A 111 -1.94 8.36 7.39
N LEU A 112 -2.33 8.07 8.63
CA LEU A 112 -3.43 7.16 8.96
C LEU A 112 -4.73 7.48 8.19
N PHE A 113 -5.11 8.75 8.05
CA PHE A 113 -6.38 9.14 7.42
C PHE A 113 -6.40 8.90 5.91
N ASP A 114 -5.24 8.80 5.27
CA ASP A 114 -5.16 8.46 3.84
C ASP A 114 -5.61 7.00 3.58
N LEU A 115 -5.65 6.13 4.60
CA LEU A 115 -6.24 4.78 4.49
C LEU A 115 -7.77 4.78 4.51
N LYS A 116 -8.43 5.86 4.93
CA LYS A 116 -9.87 5.83 5.25
C LYS A 116 -10.75 5.34 4.10
N ASP A 117 -10.50 5.84 2.90
CA ASP A 117 -11.28 5.49 1.70
C ASP A 117 -10.62 4.39 0.87
N PHE A 118 -9.33 4.15 1.08
CA PHE A 118 -8.54 3.14 0.36
C PHE A 118 -8.63 1.76 1.01
N ASP A 119 -8.45 1.68 2.33
CA ASP A 119 -8.50 0.46 3.14
C ASP A 119 -9.25 0.72 4.47
N PRO A 120 -10.60 0.81 4.44
CA PRO A 120 -11.41 1.16 5.60
C PRO A 120 -11.26 0.18 6.77
N ALA A 121 -10.95 -1.09 6.47
CA ALA A 121 -10.74 -2.13 7.47
C ALA A 121 -9.46 -1.87 8.27
N GLN A 122 -8.33 -1.63 7.57
CA GLN A 122 -7.07 -1.29 8.22
C GLN A 122 -7.15 0.06 8.93
N PHE A 123 -7.79 1.06 8.30
CA PHE A 123 -8.03 2.35 8.93
C PHE A 123 -8.76 2.22 10.27
N LYS A 124 -9.84 1.43 10.31
CA LYS A 124 -10.61 1.18 11.53
C LYS A 124 -9.75 0.50 12.59
N LEU A 125 -9.03 -0.57 12.23
CA LEU A 125 -8.14 -1.27 13.16
C LEU A 125 -7.12 -0.30 13.79
N LEU A 126 -6.41 0.46 12.96
CA LEU A 126 -5.39 1.40 13.44
C LEU A 126 -5.99 2.54 14.27
N CYS A 127 -7.23 2.97 14.01
CA CYS A 127 -7.94 3.93 14.88
C CYS A 127 -8.24 3.35 16.28
N GLU A 128 -8.67 2.08 16.36
CA GLU A 128 -8.88 1.38 17.64
C GLU A 128 -7.57 1.29 18.43
N LEU A 129 -6.46 0.95 17.76
CA LEU A 129 -5.14 0.89 18.37
C LEU A 129 -4.63 2.28 18.79
N GLN A 130 -4.84 3.32 17.96
CA GLN A 130 -4.45 4.69 18.27
C GLN A 130 -5.20 5.24 19.49
N THR A 131 -6.44 4.78 19.73
CA THR A 131 -7.20 5.10 20.95
C THR A 131 -6.47 4.58 22.19
N VAL A 132 -6.00 3.33 22.15
CA VAL A 132 -5.22 2.73 23.24
C VAL A 132 -3.86 3.43 23.41
N ALA A 133 -3.16 3.71 22.31
CA ALA A 133 -1.87 4.40 22.33
C ALA A 133 -1.97 5.81 22.94
N ASN A 134 -3.00 6.57 22.57
CA ASN A 134 -3.27 7.89 23.14
C ASN A 134 -3.56 7.80 24.63
N ARG A 135 -4.37 6.81 25.04
CA ARG A 135 -4.68 6.61 26.47
C ARG A 135 -3.45 6.23 27.27
N LYS A 136 -2.57 5.39 26.72
CA LYS A 136 -1.27 5.06 27.34
C LYS A 136 -0.41 6.30 27.55
N ARG A 137 -0.32 7.17 26.53
CA ARG A 137 0.41 8.44 26.63
C ARG A 137 -0.14 9.34 27.74
N GLU A 138 -1.46 9.49 27.82
CA GLU A 138 -2.11 10.25 28.89
C GLU A 138 -1.75 9.68 30.28
N ILE A 139 -1.81 8.36 30.46
CA ILE A 139 -1.46 7.69 31.73
C ILE A 139 0.01 7.92 32.09
N ASP A 140 0.91 7.83 31.11
CA ASP A 140 2.34 8.06 31.33
C ASP A 140 2.62 9.50 31.80
N GLU A 141 1.86 10.48 31.31
CA GLU A 141 1.96 11.90 31.69
C GLU A 141 1.32 12.22 33.06
N MET A 142 0.49 11.33 33.62
CA MET A 142 -0.15 11.55 34.93
C MET A 142 0.88 11.62 36.07
N GLN A 143 0.63 12.52 37.02
CA GLN A 143 1.37 12.63 38.28
C GLN A 143 0.79 11.65 39.31
N CYS A 144 1.11 10.37 39.16
CA CYS A 144 0.74 9.31 40.11
C CYS A 144 1.85 8.26 40.21
N ASP A 145 1.76 7.40 41.22
CA ASP A 145 2.69 6.30 41.43
C ASP A 145 2.61 5.24 40.31
N LEU A 146 3.66 4.42 40.22
CA LEU A 146 3.79 3.40 39.17
C LEU A 146 2.68 2.33 39.25
N GLU A 147 2.22 1.97 40.45
CA GLU A 147 1.19 0.96 40.64
C GLU A 147 -0.16 1.47 40.12
N SER A 148 -0.49 2.73 40.40
CA SER A 148 -1.66 3.42 39.84
C SER A 148 -1.62 3.47 38.31
N LYS A 149 -0.45 3.76 37.70
CA LYS A 149 -0.30 3.74 36.23
C LYS A 149 -0.51 2.34 35.67
N ASN A 150 0.07 1.31 36.28
CA ASN A 150 -0.07 -0.07 35.83
C ASN A 150 -1.54 -0.54 35.88
N ARG A 151 -2.27 -0.19 36.94
CA ARG A 151 -3.72 -0.49 37.04
C ARG A 151 -4.53 0.19 35.94
N LEU A 152 -4.22 1.45 35.61
CA LEU A 152 -4.90 2.18 34.53
C LEU A 152 -4.58 1.58 33.15
N LYS A 153 -3.32 1.19 32.92
CA LYS A 153 -2.89 0.51 31.69
C LYS A 153 -3.66 -0.81 31.48
N GLN A 154 -3.73 -1.65 32.50
CA GLN A 154 -4.50 -2.92 32.46
C GLN A 154 -6.01 -2.72 32.21
N GLY A 155 -6.56 -1.58 32.62
CA GLY A 155 -7.97 -1.21 32.38
C GLY A 155 -8.23 -0.54 31.03
N THR A 156 -7.20 -0.26 30.22
CA THR A 156 -7.37 0.44 28.94
C THR A 156 -7.99 -0.50 27.91
N ARG A 157 -8.90 0.04 27.09
CA ARG A 157 -9.62 -0.68 26.04
C ARG A 157 -9.66 0.16 24.78
N THR A 158 -9.91 -0.50 23.66
CA THR A 158 -10.22 0.14 22.38
C THR A 158 -11.55 0.91 22.46
N ALA A 159 -11.89 1.70 21.45
CA ALA A 159 -13.18 2.40 21.39
C ALA A 159 -14.36 1.42 21.31
N SER A 160 -14.14 0.22 20.75
CA SER A 160 -15.09 -0.89 20.78
C SER A 160 -15.19 -1.62 22.12
N GLY A 161 -14.38 -1.26 23.13
CA GLY A 161 -14.38 -1.89 24.45
C GLY A 161 -13.56 -3.19 24.55
N THR A 162 -12.77 -3.51 23.53
CA THR A 162 -11.94 -4.73 23.45
C THR A 162 -10.56 -4.48 24.09
N THR A 163 -9.94 -5.51 24.67
CA THR A 163 -8.54 -5.44 25.13
C THR A 163 -7.57 -5.60 23.94
N LEU A 164 -6.28 -5.31 24.11
CA LEU A 164 -5.31 -5.61 23.05
C LEU A 164 -5.04 -7.12 22.95
N GLU A 165 -5.04 -7.80 24.08
CA GLU A 165 -4.84 -9.24 24.21
C GLU A 165 -5.92 -10.03 23.44
N ASP A 166 -7.18 -9.57 23.49
CA ASP A 166 -8.31 -10.19 22.77
C ASP A 166 -8.18 -10.03 21.24
N LEU A 167 -7.40 -9.05 20.76
CA LEU A 167 -7.13 -8.88 19.32
C LEU A 167 -6.04 -9.83 18.83
N SER A 168 -5.22 -10.39 19.73
CA SER A 168 -4.15 -11.35 19.42
C SER A 168 -3.25 -10.89 18.26
N LEU A 169 -2.83 -9.62 18.31
CA LEU A 169 -1.98 -9.01 17.30
C LEU A 169 -0.50 -9.25 17.59
N TYR A 170 0.28 -9.43 16.54
CA TYR A 170 1.73 -9.59 16.58
C TYR A 170 2.36 -8.58 15.62
N PHE A 171 3.68 -8.37 15.72
CA PHE A 171 4.43 -7.45 14.85
C PHE A 171 4.64 -8.00 13.42
N ILE A 172 3.52 -8.31 12.76
CA ILE A 172 3.40 -8.72 11.36
C ILE A 172 2.55 -7.68 10.61
N LEU A 173 2.82 -7.49 9.32
CA LEU A 173 2.06 -6.57 8.50
C LEU A 173 0.60 -7.08 8.35
N PRO A 174 -0.43 -6.27 8.69
CA PRO A 174 -1.82 -6.67 8.53
C PRO A 174 -2.23 -6.87 7.06
N ASN A 175 -3.46 -7.38 6.86
CA ASN A 175 -4.10 -7.57 5.56
C ASN A 175 -3.42 -8.60 4.64
N HIS A 176 -3.33 -9.84 5.12
CA HIS A 176 -2.82 -11.00 4.34
C HIS A 176 -1.33 -10.92 3.96
N HIS A 177 -0.55 -10.18 4.75
CA HIS A 177 0.91 -10.05 4.62
C HIS A 177 1.65 -10.61 5.85
N GLU A 178 1.17 -11.76 6.36
CA GLU A 178 1.68 -12.41 7.57
C GLU A 178 3.15 -12.87 7.45
N GLU A 179 3.66 -12.95 6.23
CA GLU A 179 5.05 -13.21 5.91
C GLU A 179 5.99 -12.04 6.28
N ILE A 180 5.47 -10.81 6.34
CA ILE A 180 6.26 -9.60 6.55
C ILE A 180 6.31 -9.26 8.05
N GLU A 181 7.44 -9.53 8.67
CA GLU A 181 7.70 -9.15 10.06
C GLU A 181 8.21 -7.71 10.18
N LEU A 182 7.51 -6.89 10.97
CA LEU A 182 7.79 -5.47 11.17
C LEU A 182 9.03 -5.24 12.05
N VAL A 183 9.34 -6.19 12.92
CA VAL A 183 10.55 -6.22 13.78
C VAL A 183 11.23 -7.57 13.66
N HIS A 184 12.38 -7.74 14.33
CA HIS A 184 13.00 -9.05 14.46
C HIS A 184 12.13 -9.97 15.33
N ASP A 185 11.84 -11.17 14.86
CA ASP A 185 10.98 -12.14 15.55
C ASP A 185 9.55 -11.60 15.78
N GLY A 186 9.03 -10.86 14.79
CA GLY A 186 7.76 -10.15 14.87
C GLY A 186 6.57 -11.09 15.03
N LYS A 187 6.66 -12.33 14.51
CA LYS A 187 5.64 -13.37 14.69
C LYS A 187 5.48 -13.85 16.13
N ASN A 188 6.51 -13.67 16.96
CA ASN A 188 6.50 -14.05 18.38
C ASN A 188 6.46 -12.82 19.30
N THR A 189 6.37 -11.61 18.73
CA THR A 189 6.30 -10.36 19.48
C THR A 189 4.86 -9.86 19.49
N GLU A 190 4.18 -9.98 20.63
CA GLU A 190 2.79 -9.55 20.81
C GLU A 190 2.68 -8.01 20.88
N VAL A 191 1.58 -7.48 20.34
CA VAL A 191 1.22 -6.07 20.47
C VAL A 191 0.55 -5.84 21.83
N THR A 192 1.22 -5.04 22.65
CA THR A 192 0.83 -4.69 24.02
C THR A 192 0.63 -3.19 24.13
N ILE A 193 0.09 -2.74 25.27
CA ILE A 193 -0.12 -1.31 25.51
C ILE A 193 1.18 -0.50 25.47
N ASP A 194 2.33 -1.13 25.78
CA ASP A 194 3.61 -0.42 25.83
C ASP A 194 4.28 -0.28 24.45
N ASN A 195 3.93 -1.11 23.47
CA ASN A 195 4.50 -1.10 22.11
C ASN A 195 3.47 -0.82 20.99
N VAL A 196 2.19 -0.60 21.32
CA VAL A 196 1.12 -0.37 20.33
C VAL A 196 1.37 0.83 19.42
N GLN A 197 1.99 1.91 19.91
CA GLN A 197 2.32 3.06 19.07
C GLN A 197 3.38 2.70 18.03
N GLU A 198 4.41 1.94 18.42
CA GLU A 198 5.45 1.47 17.51
C GLU A 198 4.86 0.56 16.43
N PHE A 199 3.94 -0.35 16.81
CA PHE A 199 3.22 -1.17 15.85
C PHE A 199 2.47 -0.32 14.81
N ILE A 200 1.71 0.70 15.23
CA ILE A 200 0.98 1.60 14.32
C ILE A 200 1.94 2.31 13.37
N ASP A 201 3.03 2.86 13.91
CA ASP A 201 4.02 3.61 13.13
C ASP A 201 4.70 2.71 12.09
N LEU A 202 5.09 1.49 12.47
CA LEU A 202 5.67 0.50 11.57
C LEU A 202 4.68 0.03 10.50
N VAL A 203 3.42 -0.24 10.85
CA VAL A 203 2.39 -0.62 9.86
C VAL A 203 2.21 0.48 8.82
N LEU A 204 2.12 1.75 9.24
CA LEU A 204 2.00 2.88 8.32
C LEU A 204 3.26 3.06 7.48
N HIS A 205 4.43 2.95 8.10
CA HIS A 205 5.70 3.09 7.40
C HIS A 205 5.91 2.01 6.35
N SER A 206 5.65 0.75 6.71
CA SER A 206 5.74 -0.39 5.80
C SER A 206 4.70 -0.32 4.68
N THR A 207 3.46 0.09 4.98
CA THR A 207 2.38 0.19 3.97
C THR A 207 2.67 1.25 2.91
N PHE A 208 3.24 2.40 3.30
CA PHE A 208 3.40 3.53 2.38
C PHE A 208 4.81 3.75 1.85
N TYR A 209 5.84 3.16 2.48
CA TYR A 209 7.22 3.43 2.13
C TYR A 209 8.02 2.14 2.02
N ASP A 210 8.37 1.49 3.12
CA ASP A 210 9.39 0.42 3.08
C ASP A 210 9.02 -0.69 2.09
N CYS A 211 7.81 -1.26 2.19
CA CYS A 211 7.42 -2.39 1.34
C CYS A 211 7.01 -2.00 -0.09
N VAL A 212 7.00 -0.70 -0.41
CA VAL A 212 6.61 -0.20 -1.74
C VAL A 212 7.69 0.64 -2.43
N ASN A 213 8.85 0.86 -1.79
CA ASN A 213 9.92 1.73 -2.29
C ASN A 213 10.67 1.16 -3.51
N LEU A 214 10.57 -0.15 -3.76
CA LEU A 214 11.22 -0.80 -4.90
C LEU A 214 10.42 -0.62 -6.20
N GLN A 215 9.10 -0.47 -6.06
CA GLN A 215 8.10 -0.34 -7.11
C GLN A 215 8.05 1.09 -7.66
#